data_AF-A0A1I4MGP1-F1
#
_entry.id   AF-A0A1I4MGP1-F1
#
_cell.length_a   1.000
_cell.length_b   1.000
_cell.length_c   1.000
_cell.angle_alpha   90.00
_cell.angle_beta   90.00
_cell.angle_gamma   90.00
#
_symmetry.space_group_name_H-M   'P 1'
#
loop_
_entity.id
_entity.type
_entity.pdbx_description
1 polymer ?
#
loop_
_entity_poly.entity_id
_entity_poly.type
_entity_poly.pdbx_seq_one_letter_code
_entity_poly.pdbx_strand_id
1 'polypeptide(L)'
;MKKYLYVFIVVLIITIGFLLGKQYQEDQAFNDQLLLHQAIDIEDVIAMYYGRNDAELTAIDTNEDIINAFNGYPANQITVKNIDQAETKLVIELQEDIVIKILYADKKIYVKRNDVAEGEICYELIEGNEQLEAFFSNQ
;
A
#
# COMPACT_ATOMS: atom_id res chain seq x y z
N MET A 1 -5.03 13.00 -53.78
CA MET A 1 -5.56 13.24 -52.42
C MET A 1 -5.93 11.97 -51.65
N LYS A 2 -6.58 10.96 -52.28
CA LYS A 2 -7.00 9.71 -51.58
C LYS A 2 -5.88 8.89 -50.92
N LYS A 3 -4.66 8.85 -51.49
CA LYS A 3 -3.52 8.11 -50.90
C LYS A 3 -3.07 8.67 -49.54
N TYR A 4 -3.07 10.00 -49.38
CA TYR A 4 -2.70 10.63 -48.11
C TYR A 4 -3.76 10.44 -47.03
N LEU A 5 -5.03 10.29 -47.42
CA LEU A 5 -6.14 9.98 -46.51
C LEU A 5 -5.98 8.59 -45.87
N TYR A 6 -5.58 7.58 -46.66
CA TYR A 6 -5.32 6.24 -46.13
C TYR A 6 -4.14 6.20 -45.17
N VAL A 7 -3.05 6.90 -45.49
CA VAL A 7 -1.88 7.02 -44.59
C VAL A 7 -2.28 7.71 -43.29
N PHE A 8 -3.07 8.78 -43.35
CA PHE A 8 -3.56 9.48 -42.17
C PHE A 8 -4.44 8.60 -41.28
N ILE A 9 -5.35 7.82 -41.86
CA ILE A 9 -6.22 6.89 -41.10
C ILE A 9 -5.39 5.81 -40.41
N VAL A 10 -4.40 5.23 -41.11
CA VAL A 10 -3.53 4.20 -40.52
C VAL A 10 -2.73 4.78 -39.34
N VAL A 11 -2.17 5.99 -39.49
CA VAL A 11 -1.46 6.67 -38.40
C VAL A 11 -2.41 6.94 -37.23
N LEU A 12 -3.64 7.41 -37.48
CA LEU A 12 -4.63 7.66 -36.44
C LEU A 12 -4.95 6.39 -35.63
N ILE A 13 -5.15 5.25 -36.31
CA ILE A 13 -5.43 3.96 -35.68
C ILE A 13 -4.24 3.51 -34.82
N ILE A 14 -3.00 3.68 -35.30
CA ILE A 14 -1.79 3.33 -34.54
C ILE A 14 -1.69 4.20 -33.28
N THR A 15 -1.91 5.51 -33.39
CA THR A 15 -1.86 6.42 -32.24
C THR A 15 -2.95 6.10 -31.22
N ILE A 16 -4.17 5.80 -31.67
CA ILE A 16 -5.27 5.40 -30.78
C ILE A 16 -4.93 4.06 -30.08
N GLY A 17 -4.40 3.08 -30.81
CA GLY A 17 -3.97 1.81 -30.23
C GLY A 17 -2.88 1.99 -29.17
N PHE A 18 -1.93 2.91 -29.39
CA PHE A 18 -0.88 3.21 -28.43
C PHE A 18 -1.43 3.89 -27.16
N LEU A 19 -2.38 4.82 -27.31
CA LEU A 19 -3.03 5.50 -26.19
C LEU A 19 -3.87 4.54 -25.35
N LEU A 20 -4.69 3.69 -26.00
CA LEU A 20 -5.50 2.69 -25.31
C LEU A 20 -4.64 1.63 -24.60
N GLY A 21 -3.53 1.21 -25.22
CA GLY A 21 -2.59 0.29 -24.60
C GLY A 21 -1.93 0.86 -23.34
N LYS A 22 -1.56 2.16 -23.38
CA LYS A 22 -1.00 2.85 -22.22
C LYS A 22 -2.03 2.99 -21.10
N GLN A 23 -3.25 3.38 -21.42
CA GLN A 23 -4.34 3.50 -20.44
C GLN A 23 -4.65 2.15 -19.77
N TYR A 24 -4.69 1.06 -20.55
CA TYR A 24 -4.90 -0.29 -20.00
C TYR A 24 -3.80 -0.73 -19.01
N GLN A 25 -2.55 -0.37 -19.26
CA GLN A 25 -1.44 -0.65 -18.34
C GLN A 25 -1.56 0.15 -17.04
N GLU A 26 -1.95 1.43 -17.13
CA GLU A 26 -2.17 2.28 -15.97
C GLU A 26 -3.35 1.78 -15.13
N ASP A 27 -4.45 1.35 -15.77
CA ASP A 27 -5.63 0.78 -15.11
C ASP A 27 -5.29 -0.55 -14.40
N GLN A 28 -4.48 -1.42 -15.01
CA GLN A 28 -4.02 -2.65 -14.34
C GLN A 28 -3.13 -2.33 -13.14
N ALA A 29 -2.14 -1.45 -13.30
CA ALA A 29 -1.25 -1.08 -12.19
C ALA A 29 -2.03 -0.46 -11.02
N PHE A 30 -3.07 0.33 -11.30
CA PHE A 30 -3.96 0.88 -10.27
C PHE A 30 -4.82 -0.21 -9.60
N ASN A 31 -5.36 -1.16 -10.36
CA ASN A 31 -6.12 -2.28 -9.79
C ASN A 31 -5.25 -3.17 -8.91
N ASP A 32 -4.01 -3.44 -9.33
CA ASP A 32 -3.04 -4.17 -8.51
C ASP A 32 -2.73 -3.40 -7.21
N GLN A 33 -2.57 -2.07 -7.28
CA GLN A 33 -2.39 -1.22 -6.09
C GLN A 33 -3.61 -1.22 -5.16
N LEU A 34 -4.83 -1.21 -5.69
CA LEU A 34 -6.06 -1.32 -4.89
C LEU A 34 -6.13 -2.63 -4.11
N LEU A 35 -5.60 -3.73 -4.66
CA LEU A 35 -5.54 -5.00 -3.95
C LEU A 35 -4.53 -4.95 -2.79
N LEU A 36 -3.44 -4.18 -2.91
CA LEU A 36 -2.39 -4.07 -1.89
C LEU A 36 -2.82 -3.32 -0.62
N HIS A 37 -3.67 -2.30 -0.77
CA HIS A 37 -4.06 -1.44 0.33
C HIS A 37 -5.57 -1.48 0.56
N GLN A 38 -6.01 -2.56 1.23
CA GLN A 38 -7.38 -2.72 1.70
C GLN A 38 -7.55 -2.18 3.11
N ALA A 39 -8.72 -1.61 3.40
CA ALA A 39 -9.05 -1.15 4.73
C ALA A 39 -9.11 -2.31 5.73
N ILE A 40 -8.74 -2.01 6.97
CA ILE A 40 -8.87 -2.89 8.14
C ILE A 40 -10.25 -2.65 8.74
N ASP A 41 -11.03 -3.71 8.92
CA ASP A 41 -12.20 -3.65 9.79
C ASP A 41 -11.75 -3.68 11.25
N ILE A 42 -12.17 -2.69 12.04
CA ILE A 42 -11.82 -2.57 13.46
C ILE A 42 -12.41 -3.75 14.24
N GLU A 43 -13.58 -4.26 13.84
CA GLU A 43 -14.23 -5.41 14.50
C GLU A 43 -13.45 -6.72 14.29
N ASP A 44 -12.60 -6.78 13.26
CA ASP A 44 -11.74 -7.94 12.98
C ASP A 44 -10.42 -7.90 13.75
N VAL A 45 -10.08 -6.82 14.43
CA VAL A 45 -8.81 -6.69 15.18
C VAL A 45 -8.84 -7.54 16.44
N ILE A 46 -7.97 -8.56 16.50
CA ILE A 46 -7.78 -9.44 17.65
C ILE A 46 -6.78 -8.84 18.64
N ALA A 47 -5.67 -8.32 18.12
CA ALA A 47 -4.60 -7.78 18.95
C ALA A 47 -3.75 -6.75 18.20
N MET A 48 -3.16 -5.83 18.96
CA MET A 48 -2.16 -4.89 18.47
C MET A 48 -0.89 -4.99 19.31
N TYR A 49 0.26 -4.92 18.65
CA TYR A 49 1.57 -4.98 19.29
C TYR A 49 2.49 -3.90 18.77
N TYR A 50 3.26 -3.28 19.66
CA TYR A 50 4.28 -2.30 19.32
C TYR A 50 5.69 -2.81 19.65
N GLY A 51 6.66 -2.51 18.80
CA GLY A 51 8.07 -2.81 19.06
C GLY A 51 9.01 -1.77 18.43
N ARG A 52 10.17 -1.55 19.05
CA ARG A 52 11.20 -0.60 18.63
C ARG A 52 12.58 -1.27 18.60
N ASN A 53 13.36 -1.04 17.54
CA ASN A 53 14.75 -1.48 17.37
C ASN A 53 14.99 -2.94 17.75
N ASP A 54 14.26 -3.86 17.10
CA ASP A 54 14.30 -5.31 17.36
C ASP A 54 13.96 -5.75 18.81
N ALA A 55 13.45 -4.85 19.65
CA ALA A 55 12.93 -5.20 20.97
C ALA A 55 11.68 -6.10 20.87
N GLU A 56 11.38 -6.75 21.99
CA GLU A 56 10.19 -7.59 22.13
C GLU A 56 8.91 -6.80 21.85
N LEU A 57 7.96 -7.47 21.19
CA LEU A 57 6.64 -6.91 20.91
C LEU A 57 5.85 -6.78 22.22
N THR A 58 5.39 -5.56 22.51
CA THR A 58 4.53 -5.27 23.66
C THR A 58 3.09 -5.13 23.18
N ALA A 59 2.16 -5.87 23.79
CA ALA A 59 0.74 -5.72 23.50
C ALA A 59 0.27 -4.32 23.90
N ILE A 60 -0.54 -3.70 23.04
CA ILE A 60 -1.15 -2.39 23.27
C ILE A 60 -2.67 -2.49 23.04
N ASP A 61 -3.42 -1.56 23.63
CA ASP A 61 -4.84 -1.44 23.35
C ASP A 61 -5.08 -1.08 21.88
N THR A 62 -6.20 -1.54 21.32
CA THR A 62 -6.60 -1.21 19.96
C THR A 62 -6.74 0.30 19.81
N ASN A 63 -6.01 0.87 18.85
CA ASN A 63 -5.99 2.30 18.60
C ASN A 63 -6.74 2.62 17.29
N GLU A 64 -8.01 3.01 17.42
CA GLU A 64 -8.89 3.33 16.30
C GLU A 64 -8.36 4.50 15.45
N ASP A 65 -7.73 5.51 16.07
CA ASP A 65 -7.19 6.65 15.33
C ASP A 65 -6.11 6.22 14.34
N ILE A 66 -5.29 5.25 14.73
CA ILE A 66 -4.22 4.68 13.88
C ILE A 66 -4.78 3.80 12.78
N ILE A 67 -5.80 3.00 13.09
CA ILE A 67 -6.49 2.19 12.08
C ILE A 67 -7.19 3.10 11.06
N ASN A 68 -7.85 4.16 11.52
CA ASN A 68 -8.48 5.15 10.64
C ASN A 68 -7.44 5.91 9.80
N ALA A 69 -6.29 6.27 10.38
CA ALA A 69 -5.18 6.88 9.65
C ALA A 69 -4.65 5.97 8.55
N PHE A 70 -4.53 4.67 8.82
CA PHE A 70 -4.14 3.66 7.83
C PHE A 70 -5.22 3.52 6.74
N ASN A 71 -6.48 3.31 7.12
CA ASN A 71 -7.61 3.11 6.20
C ASN A 71 -7.87 4.32 5.29
N GLY A 72 -7.60 5.52 5.78
CA GLY A 72 -7.73 6.76 5.02
C GLY A 72 -6.62 7.00 4.01
N TYR A 73 -5.56 6.17 4.01
CA TYR A 73 -4.43 6.37 3.10
C TYR A 73 -4.80 5.99 1.66
N PRO A 74 -4.53 6.85 0.66
CA PRO A 74 -4.95 6.59 -0.69
C PRO A 74 -4.10 5.49 -1.36
N ALA A 75 -4.76 4.42 -1.82
CA ALA A 75 -4.10 3.25 -2.42
C ALA A 75 -3.25 3.58 -3.66
N ASN A 76 -3.54 4.66 -4.39
CA ASN A 76 -2.73 5.09 -5.55
C ASN A 76 -1.41 5.80 -5.16
N GLN A 77 -1.15 5.98 -3.86
CA GLN A 77 0.09 6.56 -3.34
C GLN A 77 0.98 5.52 -2.66
N ILE A 78 0.95 4.28 -3.12
CA ILE A 78 1.81 3.21 -2.61
C ILE A 78 2.79 2.73 -3.69
N THR A 79 3.93 2.18 -3.27
CA THR A 79 4.88 1.52 -4.17
C THR A 79 5.42 0.24 -3.57
N VAL A 80 5.43 -0.85 -4.33
CA VAL A 80 5.96 -2.14 -3.86
C VAL A 80 7.46 -2.01 -3.61
N LYS A 81 7.88 -2.25 -2.37
CA LYS A 81 9.26 -2.13 -1.95
C LYS A 81 9.50 -2.94 -0.69
N ASN A 82 10.43 -3.89 -0.79
CA ASN A 82 10.83 -4.72 0.32
C ASN A 82 11.82 -3.97 1.22
N ILE A 83 11.69 -4.20 2.53
CA ILE A 83 12.65 -3.77 3.54
C ILE A 83 12.95 -4.94 4.48
N ASP A 84 14.23 -5.05 4.86
CA ASP A 84 14.71 -6.13 5.74
C ASP A 84 14.59 -5.74 7.22
N GLN A 85 14.72 -4.44 7.54
CA GLN A 85 14.75 -3.93 8.90
C GLN A 85 13.87 -2.69 9.05
N ALA A 86 13.32 -2.51 10.24
CA ALA A 86 12.53 -1.34 10.62
C ALA A 86 12.94 -0.85 12.02
N GLU A 87 12.95 0.47 12.21
CA GLU A 87 13.25 1.09 13.50
C GLU A 87 12.12 0.88 14.50
N THR A 88 10.88 0.93 14.02
CA THR A 88 9.70 0.61 14.83
C THR A 88 8.69 -0.17 13.99
N LYS A 89 7.88 -0.98 14.68
CA LYS A 89 6.82 -1.76 14.07
C LYS A 89 5.57 -1.73 14.94
N LEU A 90 4.44 -1.55 14.28
CA LEU A 90 3.11 -1.84 14.79
C LEU A 90 2.62 -3.10 14.07
N VAL A 91 2.24 -4.11 14.83
CA VAL A 91 1.66 -5.36 14.32
C VAL A 91 0.19 -5.35 14.69
N ILE A 92 -0.67 -5.59 13.70
CA ILE A 92 -2.11 -5.68 13.85
C ILE A 92 -2.48 -7.11 13.42
N GLU A 93 -2.97 -7.90 14.37
CA GLU A 93 -3.48 -9.24 14.11
C GLU A 93 -5.00 -9.16 13.95
N LEU A 94 -5.50 -9.65 12.82
CA LEU A 94 -6.91 -9.72 12.51
C LEU A 94 -7.41 -11.17 12.62
N GLN A 95 -8.72 -11.37 12.48
CA GLN A 95 -9.31 -12.69 12.28
C GLN A 95 -8.70 -13.42 11.07
N GLU A 96 -8.93 -14.73 10.99
CA GLU A 96 -8.46 -15.58 9.89
C GLU A 96 -6.93 -15.63 9.72
N ASP A 97 -6.17 -15.44 10.80
CA ASP A 97 -4.70 -15.44 10.83
C ASP A 97 -4.06 -14.36 9.92
N ILE A 98 -4.81 -13.29 9.63
CA ILE A 98 -4.32 -12.15 8.86
C ILE A 98 -3.46 -11.25 9.76
N VAL A 99 -2.29 -10.86 9.26
CA VAL A 99 -1.32 -10.02 9.96
C VAL A 99 -0.89 -8.85 9.08
N ILE A 100 -1.13 -7.65 9.59
CA ILE A 100 -0.71 -6.40 8.98
C ILE A 100 0.37 -5.76 9.86
N LYS A 101 1.53 -5.49 9.28
CA LYS A 101 2.65 -4.84 9.99
C LYS A 101 2.89 -3.47 9.38
N ILE A 102 2.68 -2.42 10.15
CA ILE A 102 3.04 -1.05 9.79
C ILE A 102 4.41 -0.76 10.39
N LEU A 103 5.38 -0.49 9.52
CA LEU A 103 6.80 -0.37 9.84
C LEU A 103 7.25 1.06 9.59
N TYR A 104 8.09 1.60 10.46
CA TYR A 104 8.72 2.91 10.26
C TYR A 104 10.23 2.76 10.21
N ALA A 105 10.83 3.27 9.14
CA ALA A 105 12.27 3.21 8.89
C ALA A 105 12.67 4.40 8.01
N ASP A 106 13.79 5.07 8.31
CA ASP A 106 14.32 6.18 7.50
C ASP A 106 13.28 7.28 7.22
N LYS A 107 12.43 7.58 8.20
CA LYS A 107 11.30 8.52 8.10
C LYS A 107 10.25 8.17 7.06
N LYS A 108 10.11 6.89 6.75
CA LYS A 108 9.14 6.36 5.79
C LYS A 108 8.31 5.27 6.44
N ILE A 109 7.08 5.13 5.96
CA ILE A 109 6.17 4.09 6.40
C ILE A 109 6.13 2.99 5.35
N TYR A 110 6.33 1.76 5.81
CA TYR A 110 6.18 0.55 5.04
C TYR A 110 5.07 -0.30 5.63
N VAL A 111 4.42 -1.10 4.82
CA VAL A 111 3.36 -1.99 5.25
C VAL A 111 3.66 -3.38 4.72
N LYS A 112 3.61 -4.37 5.61
CA LYS A 112 3.67 -5.79 5.25
C LYS A 112 2.34 -6.47 5.53
N ARG A 113 1.89 -7.30 4.61
CA ARG A 113 0.60 -8.00 4.67
C ARG A 113 0.73 -9.44 4.16
N ASN A 114 0.03 -10.37 4.80
CA ASN A 114 0.01 -11.79 4.39
C ASN A 114 -1.30 -12.21 3.68
N ASP A 115 -2.25 -11.31 3.48
CA ASP A 115 -3.59 -11.59 2.97
C ASP A 115 -3.82 -11.20 1.50
N VAL A 116 -2.88 -10.49 0.87
CA VAL A 116 -3.05 -9.95 -0.49
C VAL A 116 -2.50 -10.86 -1.59
N ALA A 117 -1.45 -11.64 -1.31
CA ALA A 117 -0.77 -12.47 -2.30
C ALA A 117 -0.33 -13.79 -1.68
N GLU A 118 0.15 -14.73 -2.50
CA GLU A 118 0.85 -15.92 -2.00
C GLU A 118 2.15 -15.48 -1.29
N GLY A 119 2.09 -15.29 0.03
CA GLY A 119 3.20 -14.86 0.87
C GLY A 119 3.02 -13.47 1.50
N GLU A 120 4.09 -12.94 2.08
CA GLU A 120 4.09 -11.59 2.67
C GLU A 120 4.52 -10.56 1.62
N ILE A 121 3.64 -9.61 1.31
CA ILE A 121 3.96 -8.47 0.45
C ILE A 121 4.39 -7.26 1.27
N CYS A 122 5.30 -6.45 0.74
CA CYS A 122 5.77 -5.22 1.37
C CYS A 122 5.66 -4.03 0.41
N TYR A 123 5.07 -2.93 0.87
CA TYR A 123 4.98 -1.67 0.11
C TYR A 123 5.30 -0.45 0.99
N GLU A 124 5.72 0.63 0.34
CA GLU A 124 6.00 1.95 0.93
C GLU A 124 4.80 2.89 0.68
N LEU A 125 4.46 3.69 1.69
CA LEU A 125 3.56 4.84 1.54
C LEU A 125 4.38 6.02 0.99
N ILE A 126 4.09 6.46 -0.24
CA ILE A 126 4.93 7.43 -0.99
C ILE A 126 4.87 8.82 -0.37
N GLU A 127 3.66 9.28 -0.06
CA GLU A 127 3.44 10.49 0.72
C GLU A 127 3.38 10.07 2.19
N GLY A 128 4.12 10.74 3.07
CA GLY A 128 4.09 10.46 4.50
C GLY A 128 2.67 10.52 5.07
N ASN A 129 2.43 9.85 6.19
CA ASN A 129 1.15 9.91 6.89
C ASN A 129 1.39 10.49 8.27
N GLU A 130 1.13 11.80 8.44
CA GLU A 130 1.48 12.54 9.65
C GLU A 130 0.97 11.89 10.94
N GLN A 131 -0.22 11.27 10.91
CA GLN A 131 -0.78 10.61 12.09
C GLN A 131 -0.03 9.32 12.44
N LEU A 132 0.28 8.49 11.44
CA LEU A 132 1.11 7.30 11.63
C LEU A 132 2.53 7.67 12.06
N GLU A 133 3.14 8.69 11.44
CA GLU A 133 4.48 9.17 11.79
C GLU A 133 4.52 9.73 13.22
N ALA A 134 3.50 10.50 13.62
CA ALA A 134 3.37 11.02 14.98
C ALA A 134 3.23 9.89 15.99
N PHE A 135 2.50 8.82 15.67
CA PHE A 135 2.41 7.64 16.51
C PHE A 135 3.77 7.00 16.75
N PHE A 136 4.55 6.73 15.69
CA PHE A 136 5.87 6.13 15.85
C PHE A 136 6.87 7.03 16.60
N SER A 137 6.69 8.35 16.50
CA SER A 137 7.53 9.35 17.16
C SER A 137 7.21 9.55 18.66
N ASN A 138 5.96 9.34 19.07
CA ASN A 138 5.49 9.67 20.42
C ASN A 138 5.47 8.47 21.40
N GLN A 139 5.74 7.25 20.94
CA GLN A 139 5.83 6.04 21.77
C GLN A 139 7.21 5.84 22.41
#